data_AF-A0A2J4YKW0-F1
#
_entry.id   AF-A0A2J4YKW0-F1
#
_cell.length_a   1.000
_cell.length_b   1.000
_cell.length_c   1.000
_cell.angle_alpha   90.00
_cell.angle_beta   90.00
_cell.angle_gamma   90.00
#
_symmetry.space_group_name_H-M   'P 1'
#
loop_
_entity.id
_entity.type
_entity.pdbx_description
1 polymer ?
#
loop_
_entity_poly.entity_id
_entity_poly.type
_entity_poly.pdbx_seq_one_letter_code
_entity_poly.pdbx_strand_id
1 'polypeptide(L)'
;TELFYDLAKRSFEASWKTMQDMCSDSISHLVDDADFMSAFIRLTINHICHNFEKFTTQEGNQGHLTEVNFEEVAERLVRNAWVFC
;
A
#
# COMPACT_ATOMS: atom_id res chain seq x y z
N THR A 1 4.18 9.45 -9.81
CA THR A 1 4.56 8.41 -8.81
C THR A 1 4.31 8.79 -7.36
N GLU A 2 4.87 9.88 -6.82
CA GLU A 2 4.77 10.21 -5.37
C GLU A 2 3.35 10.24 -4.80
N LEU A 3 2.43 10.94 -5.47
CA LEU A 3 1.04 11.03 -5.04
C LEU A 3 0.37 9.64 -4.92
N PHE A 4 0.65 8.75 -5.86
CA PHE A 4 0.14 7.38 -5.82
C PHE A 4 0.77 6.60 -4.67
N TYR A 5 2.08 6.74 -4.47
CA TYR A 5 2.78 6.09 -3.37
C TYR A 5 2.24 6.53 -2.00
N ASP A 6 2.00 7.81 -1.79
CA ASP A 6 1.46 8.32 -0.52
C ASP A 6 0.09 7.70 -0.19
N LEU A 7 -0.82 7.67 -1.18
CA LEU A 7 -2.12 7.00 -1.04
C LEU A 7 -1.97 5.50 -0.76
N ALA A 8 -1.08 4.82 -1.49
CA ALA A 8 -0.82 3.40 -1.32
C ALA A 8 -0.23 3.08 0.06
N LYS A 9 0.72 3.90 0.54
CA LYS A 9 1.31 3.78 1.87
C LYS A 9 0.24 3.92 2.94
N ARG A 10 -0.57 4.98 2.91
CA ARG A 10 -1.66 5.17 3.90
C ARG A 10 -2.66 4.00 3.89
N SER A 11 -3.03 3.51 2.71
CA SER A 11 -3.91 2.34 2.59
C SER A 11 -3.27 1.06 3.11
N PHE A 12 -1.98 0.83 2.81
CA PHE A 12 -1.21 -0.30 3.30
C PHE A 12 -1.21 -0.31 4.83
N GLU A 13 -0.83 0.80 5.45
CA GLU A 13 -0.69 0.93 6.90
C GLU A 13 -2.05 0.75 7.62
N ALA A 14 -3.12 1.31 7.06
CA ALA A 14 -4.47 1.13 7.58
C ALA A 14 -4.93 -0.33 7.50
N SER A 15 -4.71 -1.00 6.37
CA SER A 15 -5.05 -2.42 6.20
C SER A 15 -4.22 -3.32 7.11
N TRP A 16 -2.91 -3.04 7.25
CA TRP A 16 -2.02 -3.80 8.13
C TRP A 16 -2.46 -3.68 9.58
N LYS A 17 -2.71 -2.45 10.05
CA LYS A 17 -3.20 -2.21 11.41
C LYS A 17 -4.53 -2.91 11.67
N THR A 18 -5.46 -2.86 10.71
CA THR A 18 -6.74 -3.57 10.84
C THR A 18 -6.54 -5.08 11.00
N MET A 19 -5.62 -5.67 10.23
CA MET A 19 -5.29 -7.09 10.35
C MET A 19 -4.65 -7.41 11.70
N GLN A 20 -3.72 -6.57 12.16
CA GLN A 20 -3.08 -6.70 13.46
C GLN A 20 -4.10 -6.66 14.61
N ASP A 21 -5.07 -5.74 14.55
CA ASP A 21 -6.13 -5.61 15.56
C ASP A 21 -7.09 -6.82 15.57
N MET A 22 -7.20 -7.56 14.46
CA MET A 22 -8.02 -8.78 14.35
C MET A 22 -7.31 -10.04 14.82
N CYS A 23 -5.97 -10.03 14.89
CA CYS A 23 -5.18 -11.17 15.29
C CYS A 23 -4.92 -11.15 16.81
N SER A 24 -4.95 -12.32 17.45
CA SER A 24 -4.61 -12.44 18.87
C SER A 24 -3.10 -12.42 19.11
N ASP A 25 -2.31 -12.74 18.08
CA ASP A 25 -0.85 -12.79 18.09
C ASP A 25 -0.24 -11.76 17.14
N SER A 26 1.05 -11.46 17.32
CA SER A 26 1.79 -10.59 16.41
C SER A 26 1.87 -11.20 15.01
N ILE A 27 1.52 -10.38 14.02
CA ILE A 27 1.64 -10.71 12.60
C ILE A 27 2.96 -10.24 11.96
N SER A 28 3.92 -9.74 12.75
CA SER A 28 5.18 -9.18 12.23
C SER A 28 5.99 -10.17 11.38
N HIS A 29 5.90 -11.47 11.69
CA HIS A 29 6.53 -12.54 10.92
C HIS A 29 6.04 -12.63 9.45
N LEU A 30 4.86 -12.08 9.14
CA LEU A 30 4.34 -12.06 7.77
C LEU A 30 5.09 -11.08 6.86
N VAL A 31 5.87 -10.13 7.42
CA VAL A 31 6.71 -9.22 6.63
C VAL A 31 7.82 -9.97 5.91
N ASP A 32 8.33 -11.07 6.49
CA ASP A 32 9.35 -11.93 5.89
C ASP A 32 8.76 -12.94 4.87
N ASP A 33 7.42 -13.11 4.86
CA ASP A 33 6.74 -14.00 3.91
C ASP A 33 6.55 -13.28 2.57
N ALA A 34 7.40 -13.64 1.60
CA ALA A 34 7.41 -13.04 0.28
C ALA A 34 6.09 -13.22 -0.48
N ASP A 35 5.41 -14.37 -0.33
CA ASP A 35 4.15 -14.64 -1.03
C ASP A 35 3.02 -13.79 -0.44
N PHE A 36 2.97 -13.71 0.90
CA PHE A 36 2.04 -12.85 1.61
C PHE A 36 2.26 -11.38 1.25
N MET A 37 3.50 -10.89 1.37
CA MET A 37 3.83 -9.49 1.10
C MET A 37 3.58 -9.09 -0.35
N SER A 38 3.89 -9.98 -1.31
CA SER A 38 3.58 -9.77 -2.72
C SER A 38 2.07 -9.66 -2.95
N ALA A 39 1.27 -10.53 -2.34
CA ALA A 39 -0.18 -10.49 -2.45
C ALA A 39 -0.76 -9.22 -1.79
N PHE A 40 -0.29 -8.86 -0.60
CA PHE A 40 -0.75 -7.71 0.14
C PHE A 40 -0.47 -6.40 -0.60
N ILE A 41 0.77 -6.20 -1.07
CA ILE A 41 1.17 -5.03 -1.87
C ILE A 41 0.35 -4.94 -3.17
N ARG A 42 0.16 -6.07 -3.86
CA ARG A 42 -0.66 -6.10 -5.10
C ARG A 42 -2.10 -5.67 -4.82
N LEU A 43 -2.69 -6.13 -3.72
CA LEU A 43 -4.04 -5.71 -3.32
C LEU A 43 -4.11 -4.22 -3.00
N THR A 44 -3.12 -3.68 -2.27
CA THR A 44 -3.02 -2.24 -2.02
C THR A 44 -2.94 -1.43 -3.31
N ILE A 45 -2.03 -1.77 -4.22
CA ILE A 45 -1.85 -1.06 -5.49
C ILE A 45 -3.15 -1.13 -6.31
N ASN A 46 -3.76 -2.30 -6.43
CA ASN A 46 -5.03 -2.45 -7.12
C ASN A 46 -6.12 -1.59 -6.49
N HIS A 47 -6.23 -1.55 -5.16
CA HIS A 47 -7.20 -0.72 -4.47
C HIS A 47 -7.03 0.77 -4.82
N ILE A 48 -5.79 1.27 -4.82
CA ILE A 48 -5.51 2.65 -5.20
C ILE A 48 -5.80 2.89 -6.68
N CYS A 49 -5.41 2.00 -7.59
CA CYS A 49 -5.73 2.13 -9.02
C CYS A 49 -7.23 2.35 -9.28
N HIS A 50 -8.09 1.57 -8.63
CA HIS A 50 -9.54 1.67 -8.82
C HIS A 50 -10.16 2.94 -8.21
N ASN A 51 -9.46 3.59 -7.27
CA ASN A 51 -9.99 4.74 -6.52
C ASN A 51 -9.17 6.02 -6.70
N PHE A 52 -8.14 6.00 -7.55
CA PHE A 52 -7.14 7.06 -7.63
C PHE A 52 -7.76 8.41 -8.00
N GLU A 53 -8.62 8.46 -9.02
CA GLU A 53 -9.31 9.68 -9.43
C GLU A 53 -10.19 10.26 -8.30
N LYS A 54 -10.90 9.38 -7.60
CA LYS A 54 -11.73 9.77 -6.45
C LYS A 54 -10.88 10.35 -5.32
N PHE A 55 -9.80 9.67 -4.92
CA PHE A 55 -8.95 10.12 -3.82
C PHE A 55 -8.22 11.42 -4.17
N THR A 56 -7.65 11.50 -5.37
CA THR A 56 -6.95 12.71 -5.81
C THR A 56 -7.88 13.91 -5.89
N THR A 57 -9.09 13.74 -6.43
CA THR A 57 -10.10 14.81 -6.48
C THR A 57 -10.51 15.28 -5.08
N GLN A 58 -10.72 14.35 -4.14
CA GLN A 58 -11.07 14.68 -2.75
C GLN A 58 -9.97 15.45 -2.01
N GLU A 59 -8.71 15.17 -2.32
CA GLU A 59 -7.56 15.84 -1.73
C GLU A 59 -7.13 17.12 -2.50
N GLY A 60 -7.87 17.51 -3.53
CA GLY A 60 -7.54 18.67 -4.38
C GLY A 60 -6.29 18.48 -5.24
N ASN A 61 -5.86 17.22 -5.41
CA ASN A 61 -4.72 16.82 -6.20
C ASN A 61 -5.13 16.46 -7.63
N GLN A 62 -4.19 16.57 -8.56
CA GLN A 62 -4.35 16.09 -9.94
C GLN A 62 -3.19 15.16 -10.27
N GLY A 63 -3.50 14.03 -10.90
CA GLY A 63 -2.51 13.07 -11.34
C GLY A 63 -3.13 12.01 -12.24
N HIS A 64 -2.31 11.37 -13.06
CA HIS A 64 -2.75 10.35 -14.00
C HIS A 64 -2.03 9.02 -13.74
N LEU A 65 -2.78 7.91 -13.82
CA LEU A 65 -2.22 6.57 -13.61
C LEU A 65 -1.13 6.21 -14.65
N THR A 66 -1.18 6.81 -15.84
CA THR A 66 -0.18 6.63 -16.90
C THR A 66 1.21 7.16 -16.54
N GLU A 67 1.32 8.00 -15.51
CA GLU A 67 2.56 8.60 -15.02
C GLU A 67 3.09 7.90 -13.76
N VAL A 68 2.47 6.79 -13.36
CA VAL A 68 2.85 6.04 -12.17
C VAL A 68 3.87 4.97 -12.54
N ASN A 69 5.04 5.03 -11.92
CA ASN A 69 5.98 3.92 -11.91
C ASN A 69 5.56 2.88 -10.86
N PHE A 70 4.83 1.85 -11.26
CA PHE A 70 4.33 0.82 -10.34
C PHE A 70 5.42 -0.05 -9.74
N GLU A 71 6.52 -0.26 -10.44
CA GLU A 71 7.67 -1.02 -9.93
C GLU A 71 8.31 -0.28 -8.75
N GLU A 72 8.54 1.02 -8.90
CA GLU A 72 9.05 1.88 -7.83
C GLU A 72 8.09 1.93 -6.63
N VAL A 73 6.77 2.04 -6.88
CA VAL A 73 5.77 2.01 -5.82
C VAL A 73 5.83 0.68 -5.05
N ALA A 74 5.90 -0.45 -5.75
CA ALA A 74 5.98 -1.76 -5.13
C ALA A 74 7.25 -1.91 -4.29
N GLU A 75 8.41 -1.51 -4.81
CA GLU A 75 9.68 -1.54 -4.07
C GLU A 75 9.61 -0.71 -2.79
N ARG A 76 9.04 0.50 -2.87
CA ARG A 76 8.91 1.38 -1.70
C ARG A 76 7.93 0.83 -0.67
N LEU A 77 6.86 0.16 -1.09
CA LEU A 77 5.94 -0.52 -0.18
C LEU A 77 6.60 -1.72 0.52
N VAL A 78 7.45 -2.49 -0.18
CA VAL A 78 8.28 -3.53 0.46
C VAL A 78 9.17 -2.91 1.54
N ARG A 79 9.87 -1.81 1.23
CA ARG A 79 10.70 -1.10 2.21
C ARG A 79 9.89 -0.58 3.40
N ASN A 80 8.68 -0.06 3.15
CA ASN A 80 7.79 0.43 4.20
C ASN A 80 7.28 -0.69 5.12
N ALA A 81 7.11 -1.91 4.61
CA ALA A 81 6.62 -3.04 5.39
C ALA A 81 7.53 -3.38 6.59
N TRP A 82 8.84 -3.15 6.48
CA TRP A 82 9.81 -3.37 7.55
C TRP A 82 9.61 -2.48 8.78
N VAL A 83 8.79 -1.42 8.69
CA VAL A 83 8.36 -0.64 9.86
C VAL A 83 7.50 -1.47 10.83
N PHE A 84 6.93 -2.58 10.35
CA PHE A 84 6.03 -3.47 11.09
C PHE A 84 6.69 -4.75 11.61
N CYS A 85 8.00 -4.88 11.46
CA CYS A 85 8.80 -5.95 12.04
C CYS A 85 9.02 -5.76 13.55
#